data_AF-A0A917M311-F1
#
_entry.id   AF-A0A917M311-F1
#
_cell.length_a   1.000
_cell.length_b   1.000
_cell.length_c   1.000
_cell.angle_alpha   90.00
_cell.angle_beta   90.00
_cell.angle_gamma   90.00
#
_symmetry.space_group_name_H-M   'P 1'
#
loop_
_entity.id
_entity.type
_entity.pdbx_description
1 polymer ?
#
loop_
_entity_poly.entity_id
_entity_poly.type
_entity_poly.pdbx_seq_one_letter_code
_entity_poly.pdbx_strand_id
1 'polypeptide(L)'
;MRQLRITPLNIASALLMTWLLWQFVTDKVGTGIIGWFFLLLLIMVAADQFFRLMLRNLKRVWLAEGVFLVFVMLVIWMLKLW
;
A
#
# COMPACT_ATOMS: atom_id res chain seq x y z
N MET A 1 -5.54 25.70 5.72
CA MET A 1 -5.61 24.23 5.88
C MET A 1 -4.86 23.59 4.72
N ARG A 2 -3.70 22.96 4.95
CA ARG A 2 -2.97 22.26 3.87
C ARG A 2 -3.89 21.18 3.31
N GLN A 3 -4.24 21.28 2.03
CA GLN A 3 -5.08 20.32 1.31
C GLN A 3 -4.43 18.94 1.44
N LEU A 4 -4.94 18.08 2.33
CA LEU A 4 -4.44 16.72 2.48
C LEU A 4 -4.70 15.98 1.16
N ARG A 5 -3.60 15.68 0.46
CA ARG A 5 -3.62 14.92 -0.78
C ARG A 5 -3.64 13.42 -0.42
N ILE A 6 -4.80 12.92 -0.02
CA ILE A 6 -5.01 11.49 0.20
C ILE A 6 -4.89 10.77 -1.15
N THR A 7 -4.06 9.74 -1.22
CA THR A 7 -3.81 8.94 -2.42
C THR A 7 -4.28 7.49 -2.21
N PRO A 8 -4.63 6.77 -3.28
CA PRO A 8 -5.08 5.38 -3.17
C PRO A 8 -4.05 4.49 -2.49
N LEU A 9 -2.75 4.70 -2.75
CA LEU A 9 -1.69 3.90 -2.15
C LEU A 9 -1.52 4.19 -0.66
N ASN A 10 -1.78 5.44 -0.22
CA ASN A 10 -1.81 5.81 1.19
C ASN A 10 -3.01 5.15 1.93
N ILE A 11 -4.17 5.04 1.28
CA ILE A 11 -5.33 4.33 1.85
C ILE A 11 -5.01 2.83 2.01
N ALA A 12 -4.43 2.22 0.98
CA ALA A 12 -4.06 0.80 1.02
C ALA A 12 -3.02 0.50 2.10
N SER A 13 -2.01 1.37 2.26
CA SER A 13 -1.01 1.24 3.33
C SER A 13 -1.60 1.47 4.72
N ALA A 14 -2.55 2.38 4.89
CA ALA A 14 -3.27 2.56 6.15
C ALA A 14 -4.10 1.31 6.53
N LEU A 15 -4.76 0.67 5.57
CA LEU A 15 -5.49 -0.58 5.78
C LEU A 15 -4.54 -1.73 6.17
N LEU A 16 -3.42 -1.86 5.47
CA LEU A 16 -2.39 -2.86 5.78
C LEU A 16 -1.81 -2.63 7.18
N MET A 17 -1.52 -1.39 7.55
CA MET A 17 -1.02 -1.06 8.88
C MET A 17 -2.05 -1.40 9.96
N THR A 18 -3.32 -1.10 9.73
CA THR A 18 -4.41 -1.45 10.67
C THR A 18 -4.55 -2.96 10.81
N TRP A 19 -4.44 -3.71 9.72
CA TRP A 19 -4.44 -5.17 9.75
C TRP A 19 -3.23 -5.73 10.52
N LEU A 20 -2.03 -5.19 10.32
CA LEU A 20 -0.84 -5.59 11.05
C LEU A 20 -1.00 -5.36 12.56
N LEU A 21 -1.49 -4.18 12.96
CA LEU A 21 -1.76 -3.87 14.36
C LEU A 21 -2.77 -4.85 14.98
N TRP A 22 -3.80 -5.24 14.23
CA TRP A 22 -4.74 -6.27 14.67
C TRP A 22 -4.07 -7.65 14.86
N GLN A 23 -3.15 -8.03 13.97
CA GLN A 23 -2.40 -9.28 14.14
C GLN A 23 -1.47 -9.27 15.36
N PHE A 24 -0.87 -8.12 15.67
CA PHE A 24 -0.11 -7.94 16.90
C PHE A 24 -0.99 -8.08 18.15
N VAL A 25 -2.18 -7.49 18.16
CA VAL A 25 -3.13 -7.61 19.29
C VAL A 25 -3.61 -9.04 19.50
N THR A 26 -3.69 -9.83 18.43
CA THR A 26 -4.14 -11.22 18.50
C THR A 26 -3.00 -12.23 18.68
N ASP A 27 -1.74 -11.77 18.80
CA ASP A 27 -0.52 -12.59 18.90
C ASP A 27 -0.41 -13.68 17.80
N LYS A 28 -1.03 -13.43 16.63
CA LYS A 28 -1.10 -14.41 15.52
C LYS A 28 0.06 -14.33 14.54
N VAL A 29 0.99 -13.40 14.75
CA VAL A 29 2.04 -13.09 13.78
C VAL A 29 3.43 -13.38 14.35
N GLY A 30 4.18 -14.23 13.65
CA GLY A 30 5.59 -14.50 13.95
C GLY A 30 6.49 -13.33 13.56
N THR A 31 7.59 -13.15 14.31
CA THR A 31 8.60 -12.08 14.11
C THR A 31 9.16 -11.99 12.70
N GLY A 32 9.26 -13.11 11.97
CA GLY A 32 9.70 -13.11 10.57
C GLY A 32 8.71 -12.44 9.60
N ILE A 33 7.40 -12.58 9.83
CA ILE A 33 6.35 -12.00 8.97
C ILE A 33 6.30 -10.48 9.14
N ILE A 34 6.57 -10.00 10.35
CA ILE A 34 6.60 -8.56 10.70
C ILE A 34 7.65 -7.82 9.86
N GLY A 35 8.86 -8.37 9.72
CA GLY A 35 9.94 -7.75 8.95
C GLY A 35 9.58 -7.57 7.47
N TRP A 36 9.00 -8.62 6.86
CA TRP A 36 8.51 -8.56 5.48
C TRP A 36 7.37 -7.54 5.31
N PHE A 37 6.50 -7.42 6.32
CA PHE A 37 5.40 -6.46 6.29
C PHE A 37 5.89 -5.01 6.37
N PHE A 38 6.86 -4.71 7.24
CA PHE A 38 7.49 -3.39 7.29
C PHE A 38 8.21 -3.05 5.99
N LEU A 39 8.87 -4.02 5.36
CA LEU A 39 9.49 -3.82 4.05
C LEU A 39 8.44 -3.49 2.99
N LEU A 40 7.31 -4.21 2.97
CA LEU A 40 6.19 -3.93 2.07
C LEU A 40 5.62 -2.53 2.27
N LEU A 41 5.41 -2.11 3.53
CA LEU A 41 4.94 -0.76 3.86
C LEU A 41 5.93 0.31 3.39
N LEU A 42 7.22 0.09 3.61
CA LEU A 42 8.27 1.01 3.14
C LEU A 42 8.22 1.16 1.61
N ILE A 43 8.09 0.06 0.88
CA ILE A 43 7.97 0.06 -0.59
C ILE A 43 6.71 0.82 -1.02
N MET A 44 5.56 0.60 -0.38
CA MET A 44 4.33 1.32 -0.71
C MET A 44 4.45 2.81 -0.47
N VAL A 45 5.02 3.24 0.67
CA VAL A 45 5.21 4.67 0.96
C VAL A 45 6.19 5.30 -0.03
N ALA A 46 7.27 4.61 -0.37
CA ALA A 46 8.23 5.08 -1.37
C ALA A 46 7.59 5.21 -2.75
N ALA A 47 6.78 4.23 -3.18
CA ALA A 47 6.05 4.27 -4.43
C ALA A 47 5.02 5.43 -4.46
N ASP A 48 4.31 5.65 -3.36
CA ASP A 48 3.34 6.75 -3.21
C ASP A 48 4.03 8.13 -3.34
N GLN A 49 5.21 8.28 -2.71
CA GLN A 49 6.03 9.47 -2.89
C GLN A 49 6.55 9.61 -4.33
N PHE A 50 7.01 8.52 -4.95
CA PHE A 50 7.48 8.52 -6.33
C PHE A 50 6.38 8.95 -7.31
N PHE A 51 5.16 8.39 -7.20
CA PHE A 51 4.03 8.79 -8.03
C PHE A 51 3.63 10.25 -7.82
N ARG A 52 3.66 10.76 -6.58
CA ARG A 52 3.40 12.18 -6.32
C ARG A 52 4.47 13.12 -6.87
N LEU A 53 5.73 12.70 -6.87
CA LEU A 53 6.83 13.47 -7.46
C LEU A 53 6.77 13.46 -8.98
N MET A 54 6.50 12.30 -9.59
CA MET A 54 6.42 12.13 -11.03
C MET A 54 5.15 12.78 -11.63
N LEU A 55 4.02 12.70 -10.93
CA LEU A 55 2.73 13.20 -11.40
C LEU A 55 2.29 14.41 -10.56
N ARG A 56 2.51 15.60 -11.12
CA ARG A 56 2.20 16.89 -10.46
C ARG A 56 0.70 17.11 -10.17
N ASN A 57 -0.18 16.36 -10.84
CA ASN A 57 -1.64 16.52 -10.77
C ASN A 57 -2.29 15.37 -9.98
N LEU A 58 -3.00 15.70 -8.90
CA LEU A 58 -3.58 14.74 -7.96
C LEU A 58 -4.55 13.74 -8.62
N LYS A 59 -5.34 14.20 -9.61
CA LYS A 59 -6.24 13.31 -10.35
C LYS A 59 -5.50 12.23 -11.14
N ARG A 60 -4.32 12.56 -11.69
CA ARG A 60 -3.49 11.59 -12.43
C ARG A 60 -2.79 10.62 -11.50
N VAL A 61 -2.32 11.10 -10.34
CA VAL A 61 -1.76 10.24 -9.27
C VAL A 61 -2.81 9.21 -8.85
N TRP A 62 -4.03 9.65 -8.60
CA TRP A 62 -5.15 8.77 -8.24
C TRP A 62 -5.42 7.69 -9.29
N LEU A 63 -5.42 8.05 -10.58
CA LEU A 63 -5.66 7.10 -11.66
C LEU A 63 -4.49 6.11 -11.81
N ALA A 64 -3.24 6.59 -11.77
CA ALA A 64 -2.06 5.75 -11.89
C ALA A 64 -1.92 4.76 -10.72
N GLU A 65 -2.08 5.24 -9.49
CA GLU A 65 -2.02 4.38 -8.30
C GLU A 65 -3.21 3.42 -8.21
N GLY A 66 -4.40 3.85 -8.66
CA GLY A 66 -5.57 2.97 -8.77
C GLY A 66 -5.32 1.82 -9.75
N VAL A 67 -4.78 2.11 -10.93
CA VAL A 67 -4.40 1.08 -11.92
C VAL A 67 -3.32 0.16 -11.35
N PHE A 68 -2.34 0.71 -10.64
CA PHE A 68 -1.30 -0.08 -9.98
C PHE A 68 -1.88 -1.05 -8.94
N LEU A 69 -2.80 -0.59 -8.09
CA LEU A 69 -3.46 -1.44 -7.10
C LEU A 69 -4.25 -2.58 -7.74
N VAL A 70 -5.00 -2.30 -8.82
CA VAL A 70 -5.73 -3.32 -9.58
C VAL A 70 -4.75 -4.33 -10.19
N PHE A 71 -3.63 -3.85 -10.74
CA PHE A 71 -2.59 -4.72 -11.29
C PHE A 71 -1.99 -5.64 -10.21
N VAL A 72 -1.64 -5.11 -9.04
CA VAL A 72 -1.12 -5.90 -7.91
C VAL A 72 -2.13 -6.96 -7.47
N MET A 73 -3.42 -6.61 -7.37
CA MET A 73 -4.48 -7.58 -7.06
C MET A 73 -4.55 -8.70 -8.10
N LEU A 74 -4.46 -8.38 -9.39
CA LEU A 74 -4.48 -9.38 -10.46
C LEU A 74 -3.27 -10.32 -10.40
N VAL A 75 -2.08 -9.79 -10.12
CA VAL A 75 -0.87 -10.61 -9.97
C VAL A 75 -1.00 -11.56 -8.77
N ILE A 76 -1.46 -11.06 -7.63
CA ILE A 76 -1.70 -11.91 -6.44
C ILE A 76 -2.73 -12.99 -6.76
N TRP A 77 -3.80 -12.63 -7.49
CA TRP A 77 -4.83 -13.59 -7.87
C TRP A 77 -4.30 -14.67 -8.81
N MET A 78 -3.49 -14.30 -9.81
CA MET A 78 -2.81 -15.26 -10.69
C MET A 78 -1.87 -16.19 -9.92
N LEU A 79 -1.06 -15.65 -9.02
CA LEU A 79 -0.15 -16.45 -8.18
C LEU A 79 -0.87 -17.40 -7.23
N LYS A 80 -2.10 -17.08 -6.83
CA LYS A 80 -2.93 -17.94 -5.96
C LYS A 80 -3.67 -19.02 -6.76
N LEU A 81 -3.98 -18.75 -8.03
CA LEU A 81 -4.67 -19.67 -8.93
C LEU A 81 -3.73 -20.77 -9.48
N TRP A 82 -2.44 -20.51 -9.48
CA TRP A 82 -1.39 -21.43 -9.90
C TRP A 82 -0.84 -22.21 -8.70
#